data_AF-A0A3M1CKH5-F1
#
_entry.id   AF-A0A3M1CKH5-F1
#
_cell.length_a   1.000
_cell.length_b   1.000
_cell.length_c   1.000
_cell.angle_alpha   90.00
_cell.angle_beta   90.00
_cell.angle_gamma   90.00
#
_symmetry.space_group_name_H-M   'P 1'
#
loop_
_entity.id
_entity.type
_entity.pdbx_description
1 polymer ?
#
loop_
_entity_poly.entity_id
_entity_poly.type
_entity_poly.pdbx_seq_one_letter_code
_entity_poly.pdbx_strand_id
1 'polypeptide(L)'
;MTTTTVKTYTASRPGQAYLRMCPYPYRAALTIANDRHGLHDLEEFRALHRFLNTAEETPYGKGLGLEISDSFWFYDDIGRFSYFDGYTKKPSAQAPFIRDFIEAGYLDMLHTYGDFAHQPFERKYAEWAVEELLSRGLSVPVWSNHGNERNIQSINVGVPYHQGATPGTAGYHFDLTRKLGLKYFWRMITPFLGQERRLSFAEYCSPRYYYWNALDRLYCIPKRALECFVVKVLHRYNGVNGNAPPLRTNVLMSPLYLEDGHRVWEFRRFNNHEKSVWAGADADGLCRQLAPDVLNRLESIGGYVIIYTHFELGTFYQDSVLRSLRLLSQRFHEGRIWVTTVSRMLEYNRIRRLLRWEEILTPEGLEIRIQNSMDDPILGKQPLTPDMLGGITIVVPSARPVTVTLDGQPLPCREVERDSDEVTLALPWQPLEYPD
;
A
#
# COMPACT_ATOMS: atom_id res chain seq x y z
N MET A 1 -1.03 -40.04 20.92
CA MET A 1 -1.52 -39.90 19.54
C MET A 1 -1.59 -38.41 19.24
N THR A 2 -0.71 -37.89 18.40
CA THR A 2 -0.73 -36.51 17.91
C THR A 2 -1.82 -36.40 16.86
N THR A 3 -2.89 -35.67 17.17
CA THR A 3 -3.98 -35.42 16.21
C THR A 3 -3.57 -34.23 15.34
N THR A 4 -2.89 -34.50 14.22
CA THR A 4 -2.56 -33.45 13.24
C THR A 4 -3.82 -33.08 12.48
N THR A 5 -4.39 -31.91 12.77
CA THR A 5 -5.49 -31.36 11.97
C THR A 5 -4.94 -30.22 11.13
N VAL A 6 -4.57 -30.51 9.88
CA VAL A 6 -4.14 -29.49 8.93
C VAL A 6 -5.35 -28.62 8.58
N LYS A 7 -5.30 -27.33 8.93
CA LYS A 7 -6.37 -26.38 8.61
C LYS A 7 -5.77 -25.10 8.05
N THR A 8 -5.96 -24.86 6.76
CA THR A 8 -5.69 -23.59 6.10
C THR A 8 -6.85 -22.63 6.33
N TYR A 9 -6.62 -21.55 7.09
CA TYR A 9 -7.66 -20.56 7.39
C TYR A 9 -7.45 -19.25 6.64
N THR A 10 -8.51 -18.77 6.00
CA THR A 10 -8.59 -17.44 5.40
C THR A 10 -9.58 -16.52 6.11
N ALA A 11 -10.33 -17.01 7.10
CA ALA A 11 -11.32 -16.24 7.86
C ALA A 11 -11.44 -16.75 9.30
N SER A 12 -11.71 -15.84 10.25
CA SER A 12 -11.95 -16.17 11.65
C SER A 12 -13.22 -17.03 11.80
N ARG A 13 -13.12 -18.10 12.60
CA ARG A 13 -14.25 -18.88 13.09
C ARG A 13 -14.16 -18.93 14.61
N PRO A 14 -15.28 -18.86 15.33
CA PRO A 14 -15.28 -18.99 16.79
C PRO A 14 -14.55 -20.27 17.21
N GLY A 15 -13.63 -20.17 18.18
CA GLY A 15 -12.85 -21.30 18.68
C GLY A 15 -11.74 -21.79 17.73
N GLN A 16 -11.30 -20.98 16.76
CA GLN A 16 -10.13 -21.26 15.93
C GLN A 16 -9.16 -20.09 15.90
N ALA A 17 -7.86 -20.38 15.81
CA ALA A 17 -6.86 -19.33 15.68
C ALA A 17 -7.04 -18.53 14.37
N TYR A 18 -6.70 -17.25 14.38
CA TYR A 18 -6.82 -16.38 13.21
C TYR A 18 -5.78 -15.25 13.19
N LEU A 19 -5.51 -14.72 12.00
CA LEU A 19 -4.61 -13.59 11.81
C LEU A 19 -5.37 -12.26 11.92
N ARG A 20 -4.90 -11.35 12.78
CA ARG A 20 -5.39 -9.96 12.78
C ARG A 20 -5.08 -9.28 11.45
N MET A 21 -5.86 -8.26 11.13
CA MET A 21 -5.70 -7.50 9.88
C MET A 21 -4.47 -6.60 9.91
N CYS A 22 -4.16 -6.00 11.05
CA CYS A 22 -3.00 -5.12 11.21
C CYS A 22 -2.10 -5.68 12.32
N PRO A 23 -0.82 -5.26 12.37
CA PRO A 23 0.02 -5.52 13.52
C PRO A 23 -0.65 -5.08 14.82
N TYR A 24 -0.43 -5.81 15.92
CA TYR A 24 -0.80 -5.33 17.25
C TYR A 24 -0.01 -4.04 17.58
N PRO A 25 -0.62 -3.05 18.27
CA PRO A 25 -1.99 -2.99 18.81
C PRO A 25 -3.06 -2.47 17.83
N TYR A 26 -2.65 -2.12 16.61
CA TYR A 26 -3.45 -1.34 15.67
C TYR A 26 -4.75 -2.04 15.21
N ARG A 27 -5.76 -1.22 14.92
CA ARG A 27 -7.09 -1.65 14.45
C ARG A 27 -7.30 -1.42 12.96
N ALA A 28 -6.62 -0.43 12.41
CA ALA A 28 -6.63 -0.08 11.00
C ALA A 28 -5.23 0.34 10.55
N ALA A 29 -5.03 0.46 9.25
CA ALA A 29 -3.77 0.89 8.65
C ALA A 29 -4.00 2.04 7.67
N LEU A 30 -3.11 3.02 7.69
CA LEU A 30 -3.11 4.17 6.79
C LEU A 30 -1.68 4.48 6.36
N THR A 31 -1.46 4.70 5.07
CA THR A 31 -0.20 5.23 4.54
C THR A 31 -0.48 6.44 3.67
N ILE A 32 0.50 7.33 3.60
CA ILE A 32 0.52 8.47 2.70
C ILE A 32 1.58 8.17 1.64
N ALA A 33 1.15 8.12 0.38
CA ALA A 33 1.99 8.08 -0.80
C ALA A 33 2.20 9.52 -1.27
N ASN A 34 3.28 10.15 -0.82
CA ASN A 34 3.62 11.50 -1.24
C ASN A 34 4.34 11.48 -2.59
N ASP A 35 3.88 12.34 -3.50
CA ASP A 35 4.60 12.65 -4.71
C ASP A 35 5.38 13.94 -4.56
N ARG A 36 6.67 13.87 -4.90
CA ARG A 36 7.63 14.98 -4.88
C ARG A 36 7.32 16.09 -5.89
N HIS A 37 6.27 15.98 -6.72
CA HIS A 37 5.85 16.98 -7.70
C HIS A 37 5.68 18.36 -7.02
N GLY A 38 6.70 19.22 -7.11
CA GLY A 38 6.73 20.55 -6.49
C GLY A 38 7.94 20.84 -5.59
N LEU A 39 8.76 19.83 -5.24
CA LEU A 39 9.94 20.00 -4.40
C LEU A 39 11.19 20.29 -5.26
N HIS A 40 11.71 21.51 -5.12
CA HIS A 40 12.87 22.00 -5.88
C HIS A 40 14.17 21.99 -5.04
N ASP A 41 14.07 22.15 -3.72
CA ASP A 41 15.23 22.18 -2.81
C ASP A 41 15.38 20.86 -2.04
N LEU A 42 16.60 20.32 -2.03
CA LEU A 42 16.95 19.12 -1.29
C LEU A 42 16.88 19.37 0.23
N GLU A 43 17.27 20.55 0.70
CA GLU A 43 17.25 20.84 2.14
C GLU A 43 15.83 20.96 2.68
N GLU A 44 14.93 21.54 1.90
CA GLU A 44 13.50 21.54 2.22
C GLU A 44 12.92 20.13 2.19
N PHE A 45 13.27 19.31 1.19
CA PHE A 45 12.87 17.90 1.15
C PHE A 45 13.35 17.16 2.40
N ARG A 46 14.61 17.35 2.81
CA ARG A 46 15.17 16.75 4.03
C ARG A 46 14.45 17.22 5.28
N ALA A 47 14.14 18.51 5.41
CA ALA A 47 13.43 19.06 6.55
C ALA A 47 12.01 18.49 6.66
N LEU A 48 11.28 18.43 5.53
CA LEU A 48 9.96 17.82 5.46
C LEU A 48 10.03 16.34 5.81
N HIS A 49 10.93 15.60 5.18
CA HIS A 49 11.08 14.17 5.38
C HIS A 49 11.45 13.83 6.83
N ARG A 50 12.34 14.61 7.46
CA ARG A 50 12.69 14.48 8.88
C ARG A 50 11.48 14.76 9.78
N PHE A 51 10.70 15.81 9.49
CA PHE A 51 9.49 16.12 10.25
C PHE A 51 8.45 15.02 10.15
N LEU A 52 8.25 14.44 8.97
CA LEU A 52 7.28 13.36 8.78
C LEU A 52 7.75 12.08 9.48
N ASN A 53 9.00 11.68 9.29
CA ASN A 53 9.46 10.32 9.57
C ASN A 53 10.23 10.13 10.88
N THR A 54 10.64 11.20 11.56
CA THR A 54 11.41 11.11 12.82
C THR A 54 10.64 11.73 13.98
N ALA A 55 11.13 11.55 15.21
CA ALA A 55 10.64 12.24 16.40
C ALA A 55 11.51 13.45 16.80
N GLU A 56 12.44 13.87 15.93
CA GLU A 56 13.39 14.94 16.19
C GLU A 56 12.76 16.32 16.16
N GLU A 57 13.43 17.33 16.75
CA GLU A 57 13.03 18.72 16.55
C GLU A 57 13.40 19.20 15.15
N THR A 58 12.44 19.83 14.48
CA THR A 58 12.60 20.33 13.10
C THR A 58 12.12 21.78 13.00
N PRO A 59 12.36 22.48 11.88
CA PRO A 59 11.76 23.79 11.63
C PRO A 59 10.22 23.83 11.71
N TYR A 60 9.56 22.66 11.62
CA TYR A 60 8.10 22.52 11.70
C TYR A 60 7.62 22.05 13.10
N GLY A 61 8.53 22.08 14.08
CA GLY A 61 8.37 21.56 15.43
C GLY A 61 8.78 20.09 15.53
N LYS A 62 8.41 19.45 16.65
CA LYS A 62 8.66 18.03 16.87
C LYS A 62 8.09 17.17 15.74
N GLY A 63 8.95 16.31 15.20
CA GLY A 63 8.62 15.35 14.16
C GLY A 63 7.54 14.36 14.59
N LEU A 64 6.84 13.82 13.60
CA LEU A 64 5.64 13.01 13.75
C LEU A 64 5.95 11.54 14.04
N GLY A 65 7.15 11.06 13.70
CA GLY A 65 7.55 9.66 13.80
C GLY A 65 6.66 8.74 12.97
N LEU A 66 6.20 9.21 11.81
CA LEU A 66 5.34 8.46 10.89
C LEU A 66 6.18 7.95 9.72
N GLU A 67 6.23 6.64 9.49
CA GLU A 67 6.82 6.05 8.28
C GLU A 67 5.97 6.38 7.03
N ILE A 68 6.17 7.57 6.47
CA ILE A 68 5.51 8.08 5.27
C ILE A 68 6.36 7.73 4.04
N SER A 69 5.68 7.32 2.97
CA SER A 69 6.29 6.93 1.71
C SER A 69 6.40 8.13 0.79
N ASP A 70 7.55 8.25 0.14
CA ASP A 70 7.81 9.22 -0.90
C ASP A 70 8.11 8.52 -2.22
N SER A 71 7.76 9.19 -3.31
CA SER A 71 8.13 8.77 -4.66
C SER A 71 9.21 9.66 -5.26
N PHE A 72 9.91 9.15 -6.26
CA PHE A 72 10.96 9.89 -6.96
C PHE A 72 10.86 9.67 -8.48
N TRP A 73 11.60 10.50 -9.23
CA TRP A 73 11.88 10.27 -10.65
C TRP A 73 13.37 10.13 -10.88
N PHE A 74 13.71 9.43 -11.96
CA PHE A 74 15.07 9.45 -12.48
C PHE A 74 15.37 10.76 -13.21
N TYR A 75 14.42 11.28 -13.96
CA TYR A 75 14.65 12.39 -14.89
C TYR A 75 13.71 13.56 -14.62
N ASP A 76 14.27 14.76 -14.65
CA ASP A 76 13.56 16.04 -14.60
C ASP A 76 14.40 17.10 -15.33
N ASP A 77 13.78 17.97 -16.10
CA ASP A 77 14.47 18.95 -16.96
C ASP A 77 14.36 20.39 -16.52
N ILE A 78 13.67 20.64 -15.40
CA ILE A 78 13.51 21.97 -14.82
C ILE A 78 14.10 22.05 -13.41
N GLY A 79 15.02 21.13 -13.11
CA GLY A 79 15.86 21.16 -11.90
C GLY A 79 15.13 20.75 -10.62
N ARG A 80 14.02 20.02 -10.70
CA ARG A 80 13.37 19.47 -9.50
C ARG A 80 14.09 18.21 -8.99
N PHE A 81 13.72 17.79 -7.78
CA PHE A 81 14.27 16.61 -7.09
C PHE A 81 14.28 15.33 -7.95
N SER A 82 15.41 14.96 -8.55
CA SER A 82 15.53 13.81 -9.46
C SER A 82 16.86 13.10 -9.28
N TYR A 83 16.95 11.85 -9.73
CA TYR A 83 18.17 11.05 -9.59
C TYR A 83 19.29 11.48 -10.54
N PHE A 84 18.98 11.77 -11.79
CA PHE A 84 19.95 12.19 -12.80
C PHE A 84 19.86 13.69 -13.05
N ASP A 85 20.98 14.25 -13.49
CA ASP A 85 21.09 15.64 -13.93
C ASP A 85 20.47 15.79 -15.33
N GLY A 86 19.23 16.29 -15.39
CA GLY A 86 18.47 16.38 -16.64
C GLY A 86 18.13 15.02 -17.23
N TYR A 87 18.23 14.91 -18.56
CA TYR A 87 18.07 13.65 -19.31
C TYR A 87 19.41 12.99 -19.63
N THR A 88 20.31 12.93 -18.65
CA THR A 88 21.66 12.36 -18.80
C THR A 88 21.83 11.08 -17.96
N LYS A 89 23.00 10.43 -18.07
CA LYS A 89 23.42 9.36 -17.16
C LYS A 89 24.12 9.88 -15.90
N LYS A 90 24.36 11.18 -15.79
CA LYS A 90 25.16 11.75 -14.71
C LYS A 90 24.28 11.86 -13.47
N PRO A 91 24.65 11.25 -12.33
CA PRO A 91 23.91 11.42 -11.08
C PRO A 91 23.81 12.91 -10.70
N SER A 92 22.64 13.31 -10.23
CA SER A 92 22.39 14.65 -9.70
C SER A 92 23.00 14.83 -8.31
N ALA A 93 22.90 16.05 -7.77
CA ALA A 93 23.26 16.33 -6.37
C ALA A 93 22.34 15.58 -5.38
N GLN A 94 21.11 15.22 -5.78
CA GLN A 94 20.14 14.50 -4.95
C GLN A 94 20.35 12.98 -4.99
N ALA A 95 21.15 12.44 -5.93
CA ALA A 95 21.31 10.99 -6.09
C ALA A 95 21.80 10.25 -4.84
N PRO A 96 22.77 10.74 -4.03
CA PRO A 96 23.16 10.08 -2.79
C PRO A 96 21.97 9.94 -1.83
N PHE A 97 21.25 11.03 -1.58
CA PHE A 97 20.03 11.01 -0.77
C PHE A 97 19.00 10.01 -1.29
N ILE A 98 18.75 10.00 -2.60
CA ILE A 98 17.77 9.06 -3.18
C ILE A 98 18.19 7.60 -2.94
N ARG A 99 19.48 7.28 -3.04
CA ARG A 99 19.97 5.91 -2.78
C ARG A 99 19.76 5.50 -1.34
N ASP A 100 20.20 6.33 -0.40
CA ASP A 100 20.14 6.04 1.03
C ASP A 100 18.68 5.83 1.47
N PHE A 101 17.75 6.64 0.92
CA PHE A 101 16.33 6.55 1.25
C PHE A 101 15.58 5.45 0.49
N ILE A 102 16.08 4.99 -0.67
CA ILE A 102 15.60 3.73 -1.28
C ILE A 102 16.02 2.55 -0.40
N GLU A 103 17.28 2.50 0.03
CA GLU A 103 17.82 1.42 0.86
C GLU A 103 17.10 1.35 2.21
N ALA A 104 16.85 2.49 2.85
CA ALA A 104 16.07 2.59 4.07
C ALA A 104 14.56 2.36 3.86
N GLY A 105 14.07 2.28 2.62
CA GLY A 105 12.66 1.96 2.32
C GLY A 105 11.65 3.10 2.46
N TYR A 106 12.13 4.35 2.54
CA TYR A 106 11.29 5.56 2.54
C TYR A 106 10.95 6.03 1.11
N LEU A 107 11.90 5.90 0.18
CA LEU A 107 11.68 6.09 -1.26
C LEU A 107 11.39 4.75 -1.93
N ASP A 108 10.15 4.29 -1.78
CA ASP A 108 9.73 2.93 -2.18
C ASP A 108 8.85 2.88 -3.43
N MET A 109 8.63 4.04 -4.06
CA MET A 109 7.75 4.19 -5.22
C MET A 109 8.44 4.92 -6.37
N LEU A 110 8.52 4.25 -7.52
CA LEU A 110 8.94 4.85 -8.79
C LEU A 110 7.72 5.49 -9.46
N HIS A 111 7.69 6.82 -9.53
CA HIS A 111 6.61 7.56 -10.17
C HIS A 111 6.90 7.73 -11.67
N THR A 112 6.87 6.65 -12.43
CA THR A 112 7.45 6.58 -13.77
C THR A 112 8.94 6.99 -13.77
N TYR A 113 9.56 7.09 -14.95
CA TYR A 113 10.95 7.53 -15.05
C TYR A 113 11.12 9.06 -14.90
N GLY A 114 10.07 9.86 -15.12
CA GLY A 114 10.12 11.32 -15.14
C GLY A 114 8.84 11.93 -15.74
N ASP A 115 8.74 13.25 -15.73
CA ASP A 115 7.60 13.97 -16.34
C ASP A 115 7.60 13.86 -17.87
N PHE A 116 8.77 13.98 -18.52
CA PHE A 116 8.89 13.98 -19.98
C PHE A 116 7.95 15.01 -20.66
N ALA A 117 7.71 16.15 -20.00
CA ALA A 117 6.83 17.20 -20.50
C ALA A 117 7.44 17.94 -21.70
N HIS A 118 8.77 18.17 -21.72
CA HIS A 118 9.46 18.93 -22.76
C HIS A 118 10.13 18.07 -23.84
N GLN A 119 10.27 16.76 -23.62
CA GLN A 119 10.78 15.82 -24.61
C GLN A 119 10.15 14.42 -24.45
N PRO A 120 10.04 13.63 -25.52
CA PRO A 120 9.46 12.30 -25.43
C PRO A 120 10.33 11.36 -24.61
N PHE A 121 9.67 10.43 -23.93
CA PHE A 121 10.35 9.27 -23.36
C PHE A 121 10.95 8.39 -24.46
N GLU A 122 12.15 7.89 -24.20
CA GLU A 122 12.85 6.90 -25.00
C GLU A 122 13.28 5.74 -24.09
N ARG A 123 13.21 4.51 -24.59
CA ARG A 123 13.59 3.31 -23.85
C ARG A 123 14.99 3.37 -23.22
N LYS A 124 15.94 4.08 -23.82
CA LYS A 124 17.29 4.28 -23.26
C LYS A 124 17.27 4.84 -21.83
N TYR A 125 16.29 5.68 -21.49
CA TYR A 125 16.14 6.21 -20.15
C TYR A 125 15.77 5.12 -19.14
N ALA A 126 14.92 4.17 -19.53
CA ALA A 126 14.64 3.00 -18.68
C ALA A 126 15.89 2.12 -18.55
N GLU A 127 16.65 1.90 -19.62
CA GLU A 127 17.88 1.11 -19.61
C GLU A 127 18.89 1.69 -18.61
N TRP A 128 19.13 3.00 -18.67
CA TRP A 128 20.11 3.68 -17.81
C TRP A 128 19.69 3.68 -16.35
N ALA A 129 18.42 3.97 -16.07
CA ALA A 129 17.88 3.95 -14.72
C ALA A 129 17.91 2.55 -14.10
N VAL A 130 17.56 1.51 -14.89
CA VAL A 130 17.59 0.12 -14.43
C VAL A 130 19.02 -0.35 -14.18
N GLU A 131 19.93 -0.07 -15.11
CA GLU A 131 21.37 -0.36 -14.97
C GLU A 131 21.93 0.25 -13.68
N GLU A 132 21.62 1.52 -13.41
CA GLU A 132 22.11 2.26 -12.26
C GLU A 132 21.66 1.66 -10.92
N LEU A 133 20.37 1.37 -10.73
CA LEU A 133 19.90 0.75 -9.47
C LEU A 133 20.42 -0.68 -9.31
N LEU A 134 20.42 -1.49 -10.38
CA LEU A 134 20.91 -2.86 -10.31
C LEU A 134 22.39 -2.91 -9.97
N SER A 135 23.21 -2.00 -10.51
CA SER A 135 24.64 -1.90 -10.19
C SER A 135 24.91 -1.62 -8.71
N ARG A 136 23.91 -1.10 -7.99
CA ARG A 136 23.96 -0.76 -6.56
C ARG A 136 23.21 -1.75 -5.67
N GLY A 137 22.59 -2.78 -6.25
CA GLY A 137 21.75 -3.72 -5.50
C GLY A 137 20.45 -3.10 -4.95
N LEU A 138 20.02 -1.96 -5.48
CA LEU A 138 18.81 -1.27 -5.03
C LEU A 138 17.56 -1.83 -5.71
N SER A 139 16.45 -1.87 -4.98
CA SER A 139 15.13 -2.31 -5.48
C SER A 139 14.04 -1.32 -5.11
N VAL A 140 13.08 -1.14 -6.00
CA VAL A 140 11.91 -0.27 -5.79
C VAL A 140 10.66 -1.09 -6.10
N PRO A 141 9.85 -1.46 -5.09
CA PRO A 141 8.80 -2.45 -5.27
C PRO A 141 7.47 -1.87 -5.79
N VAL A 142 7.29 -0.54 -5.76
CA VAL A 142 6.04 0.13 -6.15
C VAL A 142 6.21 1.01 -7.39
N TRP A 143 5.25 0.96 -8.31
CA TRP A 143 5.14 1.81 -9.49
C TRP A 143 3.90 2.70 -9.43
N SER A 144 4.04 3.96 -9.80
CA SER A 144 2.95 4.91 -10.01
C SER A 144 3.04 5.54 -11.40
N ASN A 145 1.90 5.67 -12.07
CA ASN A 145 1.80 6.36 -13.36
C ASN A 145 1.76 7.89 -13.19
N HIS A 146 2.17 8.60 -14.24
CA HIS A 146 2.06 10.06 -14.38
C HIS A 146 0.99 10.43 -15.42
N GLY A 147 0.43 11.64 -15.32
CA GLY A 147 -0.86 11.98 -15.94
C GLY A 147 -0.80 12.99 -17.10
N ASN A 148 -0.43 12.55 -18.30
CA ASN A 148 -0.90 13.10 -19.59
C ASN A 148 -0.52 12.15 -20.75
N GLU A 149 -1.00 12.46 -21.97
CA GLU A 149 -0.78 11.65 -23.17
C GLU A 149 0.69 11.55 -23.62
N ARG A 150 1.58 12.43 -23.13
CA ARG A 150 3.02 12.39 -23.40
C ARG A 150 3.76 11.39 -22.51
N ASN A 151 3.18 10.99 -21.39
CA ASN A 151 3.74 10.00 -20.46
C ASN A 151 3.55 8.57 -20.99
N ILE A 152 4.09 8.28 -22.18
CA ILE A 152 3.94 6.97 -22.81
C ILE A 152 4.61 5.85 -22.01
N GLN A 153 5.55 6.17 -21.12
CA GLN A 153 6.16 5.23 -20.19
C GLN A 153 5.20 4.69 -19.13
N SER A 154 4.01 5.27 -18.95
CA SER A 154 3.05 4.75 -17.97
C SER A 154 2.62 3.31 -18.31
N ILE A 155 2.35 2.52 -17.27
CA ILE A 155 1.92 1.12 -17.35
C ILE A 155 0.48 1.03 -16.88
N ASN A 156 -0.46 0.94 -17.82
CA ASN A 156 -1.88 0.70 -17.51
C ASN A 156 -2.57 -0.02 -18.64
N VAL A 157 -3.36 -1.03 -18.31
CA VAL A 157 -4.09 -1.83 -19.29
C VAL A 157 -5.33 -1.08 -19.75
N GLY A 158 -5.48 -0.91 -21.08
CA GLY A 158 -6.65 -0.29 -21.69
C GLY A 158 -6.59 1.24 -21.77
N VAL A 159 -5.43 1.86 -21.52
CA VAL A 159 -5.19 3.30 -21.77
C VAL A 159 -4.31 3.42 -23.01
N PRO A 160 -4.81 3.88 -24.17
CA PRO A 160 -4.12 3.75 -25.46
C PRO A 160 -2.71 4.35 -25.54
N TYR A 161 -2.43 5.40 -24.76
CA TYR A 161 -1.13 6.05 -24.73
C TYR A 161 -0.19 5.50 -23.65
N HIS A 162 -0.66 4.64 -22.73
CA HIS A 162 0.20 3.98 -21.74
C HIS A 162 0.83 2.74 -22.35
N GLN A 163 2.08 2.88 -22.78
CA GLN A 163 2.78 1.91 -23.61
C GLN A 163 3.83 1.11 -22.83
N GLY A 164 4.02 1.40 -21.54
CA GLY A 164 5.10 0.84 -20.71
C GLY A 164 5.20 -0.69 -20.72
N ALA A 165 4.07 -1.39 -20.91
CA ALA A 165 3.99 -2.85 -20.99
C ALA A 165 3.42 -3.39 -22.32
N THR A 166 3.42 -2.58 -23.38
CA THR A 166 2.93 -2.96 -24.72
C THR A 166 4.10 -3.24 -25.67
N PRO A 167 4.42 -4.50 -26.00
CA PRO A 167 5.58 -4.82 -26.83
C PRO A 167 5.57 -4.13 -28.20
N GLY A 168 6.74 -3.72 -28.68
CA GLY A 168 6.90 -3.09 -30.00
C GLY A 168 6.53 -1.61 -30.09
N THR A 169 6.07 -1.01 -29.00
CA THR A 169 5.80 0.43 -28.91
C THR A 169 7.02 1.22 -28.43
N ALA A 170 7.01 2.54 -28.65
CA ALA A 170 8.10 3.42 -28.21
C ALA A 170 8.23 3.50 -26.68
N GLY A 171 7.10 3.38 -25.96
CA GLY A 171 7.07 3.39 -24.51
C GLY A 171 7.42 2.05 -23.85
N TYR A 172 7.58 0.96 -24.59
CA TYR A 172 7.80 -0.37 -23.98
C TYR A 172 9.10 -0.44 -23.18
N HIS A 173 8.99 -0.76 -21.89
CA HIS A 173 10.14 -0.94 -21.00
C HIS A 173 9.92 -1.95 -19.86
N PHE A 174 8.73 -2.54 -19.75
CA PHE A 174 8.37 -3.39 -18.59
C PHE A 174 9.33 -4.57 -18.38
N ASP A 175 9.87 -5.15 -19.45
CA ASP A 175 10.89 -6.20 -19.42
C ASP A 175 12.18 -5.81 -18.68
N LEU A 176 12.52 -4.52 -18.69
CA LEU A 176 13.62 -3.94 -17.92
C LEU A 176 13.16 -3.60 -16.51
N THR A 177 12.07 -2.86 -16.40
CA THR A 177 11.53 -2.29 -15.16
C THR A 177 11.23 -3.36 -14.11
N ARG A 178 10.71 -4.53 -14.51
CA ARG A 178 10.46 -5.65 -13.59
C ARG A 178 11.71 -6.18 -12.86
N LYS A 179 12.91 -5.89 -13.37
CA LYS A 179 14.18 -6.30 -12.74
C LYS A 179 14.48 -5.50 -11.47
N LEU A 180 13.84 -4.35 -11.28
CA LEU A 180 13.98 -3.49 -10.09
C LEU A 180 13.25 -4.02 -8.86
N GLY A 181 12.74 -5.25 -8.88
CA GLY A 181 11.95 -5.80 -7.78
C GLY A 181 10.52 -5.26 -7.71
N LEU A 182 10.03 -4.62 -8.78
CA LEU A 182 8.66 -4.10 -8.87
C LEU A 182 7.63 -5.23 -8.77
N LYS A 183 6.71 -5.06 -7.81
CA LYS A 183 5.62 -6.00 -7.52
C LYS A 183 4.25 -5.34 -7.61
N TYR A 184 4.18 -4.07 -7.24
CA TYR A 184 2.93 -3.35 -6.98
C TYR A 184 2.74 -2.16 -7.92
N PHE A 185 1.59 -2.07 -8.57
CA PHE A 185 1.30 -1.07 -9.59
C PHE A 185 0.04 -0.29 -9.22
N TRP A 186 0.16 1.03 -9.11
CA TRP A 186 -1.01 1.86 -8.91
C TRP A 186 -1.85 1.93 -10.19
N ARG A 187 -3.14 1.62 -10.07
CA ARG A 187 -4.09 1.71 -11.19
C ARG A 187 -5.44 2.26 -10.80
N MET A 188 -5.87 2.03 -9.56
CA MET A 188 -7.25 2.27 -9.15
C MET A 188 -7.31 3.29 -8.03
N ILE A 189 -8.35 4.11 -8.05
CA ILE A 189 -8.78 4.92 -6.91
C ILE A 189 -10.14 4.42 -6.46
N THR A 190 -10.35 4.33 -5.15
CA THR A 190 -11.62 3.97 -4.54
C THR A 190 -12.06 5.02 -3.53
N PRO A 191 -13.35 5.36 -3.49
CA PRO A 191 -13.89 6.21 -2.45
C PRO A 191 -14.31 5.40 -1.21
N PHE A 192 -14.24 4.08 -1.25
CA PHE A 192 -14.61 3.25 -0.10
C PHE A 192 -13.48 3.19 0.92
N LEU A 193 -13.77 3.65 2.14
CA LEU A 193 -12.81 3.68 3.23
C LEU A 193 -12.56 2.27 3.81
N GLY A 194 -11.30 1.96 4.11
CA GLY A 194 -10.87 0.72 4.75
C GLY A 194 -11.01 -0.49 3.83
N GLN A 195 -9.98 -0.78 3.02
CA GLN A 195 -9.91 -1.97 2.17
C GLN A 195 -9.65 -3.25 2.99
N GLU A 196 -9.91 -4.42 2.39
CA GLU A 196 -9.83 -5.78 2.97
C GLU A 196 -10.95 -6.13 3.96
N ARG A 197 -12.10 -5.48 3.81
CA ARG A 197 -13.33 -5.81 4.54
C ARG A 197 -14.53 -5.86 3.60
N ARG A 198 -15.59 -6.52 4.07
CA ARG A 198 -16.89 -6.46 3.37
C ARG A 198 -17.50 -5.08 3.54
N LEU A 199 -17.96 -4.51 2.43
CA LEU A 199 -18.77 -3.30 2.46
C LEU A 199 -20.18 -3.64 2.90
N SER A 200 -20.76 -2.83 3.78
CA SER A 200 -22.18 -2.88 4.06
C SER A 200 -22.97 -2.39 2.85
N PHE A 201 -24.25 -2.79 2.77
CA PHE A 201 -25.14 -2.32 1.71
C PHE A 201 -25.30 -0.80 1.74
N ALA A 202 -25.38 -0.20 2.93
CA ALA A 202 -25.45 1.24 3.11
C ALA A 202 -24.22 1.96 2.55
N GLU A 203 -23.00 1.42 2.75
CA GLU A 203 -21.78 1.99 2.21
C GLU A 203 -21.73 1.93 0.68
N TYR A 204 -22.14 0.81 0.09
CA TYR A 204 -22.18 0.64 -1.37
C TYR A 204 -23.17 1.62 -2.04
N CYS A 205 -24.33 1.81 -1.41
CA CYS A 205 -25.40 2.67 -1.91
C CYS A 205 -25.22 4.14 -1.48
N SER A 206 -24.24 4.45 -0.61
CA SER A 206 -24.09 5.79 -0.05
C SER A 206 -23.68 6.81 -1.13
N PRO A 207 -24.43 7.91 -1.27
CA PRO A 207 -24.10 8.95 -2.22
C PRO A 207 -22.90 9.81 -1.84
N ARG A 208 -22.36 9.66 -0.63
CA ARG A 208 -21.19 10.42 -0.17
C ARG A 208 -19.92 10.09 -0.96
N TYR A 209 -19.90 8.98 -1.69
CA TYR A 209 -18.67 8.42 -2.25
C TYR A 209 -18.52 8.56 -3.78
N TYR A 210 -19.51 9.08 -4.53
CA TYR A 210 -19.46 8.98 -6.00
C TYR A 210 -20.04 10.15 -6.83
N TYR A 211 -20.62 11.21 -6.25
CA TYR A 211 -21.54 12.06 -7.03
C TYR A 211 -21.21 13.54 -7.10
N TRP A 212 -21.24 14.03 -8.34
CA TRP A 212 -20.87 15.34 -8.83
C TRP A 212 -21.93 16.43 -8.52
N ASN A 213 -23.20 16.05 -8.30
CA ASN A 213 -24.27 16.94 -7.82
C ASN A 213 -25.48 16.15 -7.23
N ALA A 214 -26.48 16.88 -6.71
CA ALA A 214 -27.67 16.31 -6.07
C ALA A 214 -28.60 15.52 -7.01
N LEU A 215 -28.61 15.81 -8.32
CA LEU A 215 -29.44 15.10 -9.30
C LEU A 215 -28.85 13.71 -9.60
N ASP A 216 -27.52 13.58 -9.71
CA ASP A 216 -26.85 12.28 -9.87
C ASP A 216 -27.13 11.33 -8.70
N ARG A 217 -27.26 11.88 -7.48
CA ARG A 217 -27.64 11.10 -6.28
C ARG A 217 -29.04 10.47 -6.44
N LEU A 218 -29.99 11.18 -7.06
CA LEU A 218 -31.36 10.72 -7.23
C LEU A 218 -31.47 9.61 -8.29
N TYR A 219 -30.71 9.69 -9.38
CA TYR A 219 -30.75 8.71 -10.48
C TYR A 219 -29.93 7.44 -10.21
N CYS A 220 -28.85 7.53 -9.44
CA CYS A 220 -27.95 6.39 -9.24
C CYS A 220 -28.36 5.44 -8.11
N ILE A 221 -29.14 5.90 -7.12
CA ILE A 221 -29.65 5.02 -6.05
C ILE A 221 -30.54 3.91 -6.63
N PRO A 222 -31.55 4.19 -7.50
CA PRO A 222 -32.34 3.14 -8.14
C PRO A 222 -31.49 2.24 -9.04
N LYS A 223 -30.57 2.82 -9.83
CA LYS A 223 -29.67 2.07 -10.72
C LYS A 223 -28.79 1.08 -9.95
N ARG A 224 -28.17 1.51 -8.84
CA ARG A 224 -27.34 0.63 -8.01
C ARG A 224 -28.15 -0.35 -7.18
N ALA A 225 -29.34 0.03 -6.72
CA ALA A 225 -30.27 -0.91 -6.10
C ALA A 225 -30.66 -2.02 -7.10
N LEU A 226 -30.88 -1.65 -8.37
CA LEU A 226 -31.15 -2.58 -9.46
C LEU A 226 -29.92 -3.43 -9.80
N GLU A 227 -28.72 -2.86 -9.94
CA GLU A 227 -27.47 -3.62 -10.14
C GLU A 227 -27.24 -4.60 -8.97
N CYS A 228 -27.44 -4.16 -7.73
CA CYS A 228 -27.36 -5.01 -6.53
C CYS A 228 -28.41 -6.12 -6.54
N PHE A 229 -29.64 -5.82 -6.96
CA PHE A 229 -30.72 -6.79 -7.05
C PHE A 229 -30.41 -7.84 -8.14
N VAL A 230 -30.02 -7.38 -9.33
CA VAL A 230 -29.61 -8.22 -10.45
C VAL A 230 -28.44 -9.12 -10.05
N VAL A 231 -27.41 -8.59 -9.37
CA VAL A 231 -26.29 -9.41 -8.90
C VAL A 231 -26.70 -10.40 -7.81
N LYS A 232 -27.55 -10.02 -6.86
CA LYS A 232 -28.08 -10.95 -5.84
C LYS A 232 -28.92 -12.06 -6.46
N VAL A 233 -29.75 -11.76 -7.46
CA VAL A 233 -30.61 -12.73 -8.13
C VAL A 233 -29.79 -13.66 -9.04
N LEU A 234 -28.89 -13.10 -9.86
CA LEU A 234 -28.04 -13.88 -10.76
C LEU A 234 -27.04 -14.77 -10.00
N HIS A 235 -26.49 -14.31 -8.87
CA HIS A 235 -25.61 -15.16 -8.04
C HIS A 235 -26.35 -16.29 -7.33
N ARG A 236 -27.64 -16.10 -7.00
CA ARG A 236 -28.44 -17.14 -6.38
C ARG A 236 -28.90 -18.20 -7.38
N TYR A 237 -29.05 -17.83 -8.65
CA TYR A 237 -29.57 -18.71 -9.70
C TYR A 237 -28.50 -19.46 -10.50
N ASN A 238 -27.32 -18.87 -10.73
CA ASN A 238 -26.43 -19.43 -11.74
C ASN A 238 -25.22 -20.23 -11.24
N GLY A 239 -24.75 -20.11 -9.99
CA GLY A 239 -23.53 -20.84 -9.57
C GLY A 239 -22.31 -20.62 -10.50
N VAL A 240 -22.31 -19.53 -11.29
CA VAL A 240 -21.37 -19.29 -12.39
C VAL A 240 -20.11 -18.61 -11.88
N ASN A 241 -18.99 -19.29 -12.09
CA ASN A 241 -17.64 -18.72 -12.18
C ASN A 241 -17.53 -17.97 -13.52
N GLY A 242 -17.51 -16.65 -13.48
CA GLY A 242 -17.28 -15.80 -14.66
C GLY A 242 -17.81 -14.38 -14.47
N ASN A 243 -16.90 -13.40 -14.39
CA ASN A 243 -17.12 -11.95 -14.50
C ASN A 243 -18.40 -11.37 -13.86
N ALA A 244 -18.52 -11.51 -12.53
CA ALA A 244 -19.54 -10.81 -11.75
C ALA A 244 -19.21 -9.31 -11.56
N PRO A 245 -20.21 -8.40 -11.52
CA PRO A 245 -20.02 -6.98 -11.20
C PRO A 245 -19.40 -6.76 -9.79
N PRO A 246 -18.86 -5.56 -9.47
CA PRO A 246 -17.82 -5.30 -8.47
C PRO A 246 -18.28 -5.37 -7.00
N LEU A 247 -19.32 -6.13 -6.69
CA LEU A 247 -19.82 -6.36 -5.33
C LEU A 247 -18.86 -7.21 -4.47
N ARG A 248 -17.70 -7.62 -5.00
CA ARG A 248 -16.81 -8.59 -4.35
C ARG A 248 -15.47 -8.11 -3.85
N THR A 249 -14.92 -6.94 -4.21
CA THR A 249 -13.53 -6.71 -3.80
C THR A 249 -13.24 -5.28 -3.36
N ASN A 250 -13.78 -4.87 -2.20
CA ASN A 250 -13.11 -3.85 -1.37
C ASN A 250 -11.83 -4.46 -0.79
N VAL A 251 -10.88 -4.76 -1.69
CA VAL A 251 -9.57 -5.31 -1.41
C VAL A 251 -8.53 -4.25 -1.74
N LEU A 252 -7.39 -4.34 -1.08
CA LEU A 252 -6.27 -3.42 -1.29
C LEU A 252 -5.59 -3.72 -2.62
N MET A 253 -5.42 -5.02 -2.91
CA MET A 253 -4.71 -5.51 -4.10
C MET A 253 -5.47 -6.57 -4.88
N SER A 254 -5.26 -6.60 -6.20
CA SER A 254 -5.79 -7.60 -7.12
C SER A 254 -4.75 -7.99 -8.17
N PRO A 255 -4.81 -9.20 -8.73
CA PRO A 255 -4.01 -9.58 -9.91
C PRO A 255 -4.31 -8.68 -11.11
N LEU A 256 -3.26 -8.25 -11.81
CA LEU A 256 -3.36 -7.57 -13.11
C LEU A 256 -2.51 -8.32 -14.14
N TYR A 257 -3.09 -8.56 -15.33
CA TYR A 257 -2.39 -9.10 -16.49
C TYR A 257 -2.04 -7.95 -17.43
N LEU A 258 -0.76 -7.81 -17.75
CA LEU A 258 -0.25 -6.79 -18.66
C LEU A 258 -0.30 -7.27 -20.11
N GLU A 259 -0.17 -6.34 -21.05
CA GLU A 259 -0.28 -6.61 -22.48
C GLU A 259 0.88 -7.48 -23.01
N ASP A 260 2.04 -7.45 -22.36
CA ASP A 260 3.18 -8.32 -22.66
C ASP A 260 3.09 -9.71 -22.00
N GLY A 261 1.95 -10.05 -21.38
CA GLY A 261 1.67 -11.34 -20.76
C GLY A 261 2.17 -11.49 -19.33
N HIS A 262 2.89 -10.50 -18.79
CA HIS A 262 3.30 -10.53 -17.38
C HIS A 262 2.13 -10.27 -16.43
N ARG A 263 2.34 -10.64 -15.16
CA ARG A 263 1.40 -10.41 -14.07
C ARG A 263 2.01 -9.52 -13.02
N VAL A 264 1.20 -8.64 -12.45
CA VAL A 264 1.58 -7.76 -11.33
C VAL A 264 0.44 -7.67 -10.32
N TRP A 265 0.74 -7.17 -9.12
CA TRP A 265 -0.30 -6.77 -8.16
C TRP A 265 -0.72 -5.33 -8.46
N GLU A 266 -1.96 -5.11 -8.90
CA GLU A 266 -2.51 -3.76 -8.87
C GLU A 266 -2.97 -3.40 -7.45
N PHE A 267 -2.81 -2.14 -7.04
CA PHE A 267 -3.33 -1.66 -5.77
C PHE A 267 -4.22 -0.43 -5.93
N ARG A 268 -5.00 -0.16 -4.87
CA ARG A 268 -5.99 0.92 -4.83
C ARG A 268 -5.59 2.01 -3.84
N ARG A 269 -5.71 3.26 -4.28
CA ARG A 269 -5.65 4.43 -3.42
C ARG A 269 -7.04 4.83 -2.96
N PHE A 270 -7.16 5.37 -1.76
CA PHE A 270 -8.37 5.97 -1.26
C PHE A 270 -8.43 7.44 -1.68
N ASN A 271 -9.61 7.87 -2.15
CA ASN A 271 -9.93 9.29 -2.26
C ASN A 271 -11.45 9.47 -2.20
N ASN A 272 -11.91 10.28 -1.25
CA ASN A 272 -13.33 10.60 -1.06
C ASN A 272 -13.67 12.06 -1.39
N HIS A 273 -12.83 12.74 -2.19
CA HIS A 273 -13.03 14.13 -2.53
C HIS A 273 -14.39 14.36 -3.23
N GLU A 274 -15.10 15.41 -2.82
CA GLU A 274 -16.50 15.66 -3.18
C GLU A 274 -16.72 15.91 -4.68
N LYS A 275 -15.74 16.51 -5.34
CA LYS A 275 -15.78 16.73 -6.79
C LYS A 275 -15.53 15.44 -7.55
N SER A 276 -14.47 14.70 -7.23
CA SER A 276 -14.05 13.51 -7.98
C SER A 276 -13.03 12.71 -7.17
N VAL A 277 -12.99 11.39 -7.38
CA VAL A 277 -11.89 10.54 -6.91
C VAL A 277 -10.53 10.90 -7.53
N TRP A 278 -10.51 11.69 -8.61
CA TRP A 278 -9.29 12.19 -9.26
C TRP A 278 -8.88 13.59 -8.80
N ALA A 279 -9.66 14.22 -7.92
CA ALA A 279 -9.41 15.58 -7.43
C ALA A 279 -8.83 15.58 -6.01
N GLY A 280 -8.24 16.70 -5.56
CA GLY A 280 -7.79 16.84 -4.18
C GLY A 280 -6.54 16.02 -3.84
N ALA A 281 -5.62 15.89 -4.80
CA ALA A 281 -4.26 15.40 -4.53
C ALA A 281 -3.37 16.51 -3.92
N ASP A 282 -3.95 17.44 -3.17
CA ASP A 282 -3.31 18.62 -2.61
C ASP A 282 -3.45 18.64 -1.07
N ALA A 283 -2.93 19.69 -0.44
CA ALA A 283 -3.01 19.92 1.00
C ALA A 283 -4.45 19.91 1.55
N ASP A 284 -5.40 20.53 0.84
CA ASP A 284 -6.81 20.60 1.25
C ASP A 284 -7.48 19.23 1.19
N GLY A 285 -7.22 18.49 0.11
CA GLY A 285 -7.66 17.13 -0.06
C GLY A 285 -7.07 16.19 1.00
N LEU A 286 -5.81 16.36 1.36
CA LEU A 286 -5.18 15.62 2.45
C LEU A 286 -5.88 15.90 3.79
N CYS A 287 -6.13 17.17 4.13
CA CYS A 287 -6.84 17.55 5.35
C CYS A 287 -8.23 16.90 5.45
N ARG A 288 -8.95 16.83 4.33
CA ARG A 288 -10.27 16.17 4.27
C ARG A 288 -10.16 14.66 4.45
N GLN A 289 -9.15 14.03 3.85
CA GLN A 289 -8.93 12.59 3.96
C GLN A 289 -8.42 12.18 5.35
N LEU A 290 -7.78 13.09 6.08
CA LEU A 290 -7.32 12.92 7.46
C LEU A 290 -8.27 13.54 8.50
N ALA A 291 -9.46 13.97 8.09
CA ALA A 291 -10.42 14.59 8.99
C ALA A 291 -10.80 13.63 10.15
N PRO A 292 -11.12 14.16 11.35
CA PRO A 292 -11.44 13.33 12.52
C PRO A 292 -12.55 12.29 12.27
N ASP A 293 -13.59 12.63 11.50
CA ASP A 293 -14.68 11.70 11.18
C ASP A 293 -14.21 10.55 10.27
N VAL A 294 -13.27 10.81 9.36
CA VAL A 294 -12.66 9.80 8.50
C VAL A 294 -11.78 8.86 9.32
N LEU A 295 -10.89 9.39 10.17
CA LEU A 295 -10.01 8.57 11.01
C LEU A 295 -10.80 7.76 12.04
N ASN A 296 -11.77 8.37 12.72
CA ASN A 296 -12.66 7.65 13.66
C ASN A 296 -13.43 6.53 12.94
N ARG A 297 -13.91 6.80 11.71
CA ARG A 297 -14.58 5.77 10.92
C ARG A 297 -13.63 4.64 10.55
N LEU A 298 -12.41 4.95 10.08
CA LEU A 298 -11.38 3.97 9.74
C LEU A 298 -11.06 3.07 10.94
N GLU A 299 -10.86 3.64 12.12
CA GLU A 299 -10.64 2.89 13.36
C GLU A 299 -11.81 1.97 13.71
N SER A 300 -13.05 2.42 13.49
CA SER A 300 -14.25 1.64 13.82
C SER A 300 -14.48 0.44 12.89
N ILE A 301 -14.10 0.57 11.61
CA ILE A 301 -14.35 -0.44 10.59
C ILE A 301 -13.11 -1.29 10.25
N GLY A 302 -11.93 -0.86 10.69
CA GLY A 302 -10.66 -1.45 10.30
C GLY A 302 -10.34 -1.24 8.81
N GLY A 303 -9.37 -2.00 8.31
CA GLY A 303 -8.98 -1.95 6.90
C GLY A 303 -7.70 -1.16 6.64
N TYR A 304 -7.31 -1.18 5.37
CA TYR A 304 -6.16 -0.44 4.86
C TYR A 304 -6.63 0.80 4.10
N VAL A 305 -5.80 1.84 4.10
CA VAL A 305 -6.01 3.08 3.34
C VAL A 305 -4.66 3.54 2.81
N ILE A 306 -4.59 3.84 1.52
CA ILE A 306 -3.45 4.51 0.88
C ILE A 306 -3.95 5.86 0.37
N ILE A 307 -3.55 6.96 1.02
CA ILE A 307 -3.84 8.32 0.56
C ILE A 307 -2.71 8.77 -0.36
N TYR A 308 -3.04 9.51 -1.42
CA TYR A 308 -2.06 10.15 -2.28
C TYR A 308 -2.19 11.66 -2.21
N THR A 309 -1.04 12.34 -2.21
CA THR A 309 -0.98 13.80 -2.12
C THR A 309 0.32 14.31 -2.72
N HIS A 310 0.34 15.60 -3.02
CA HIS A 310 1.52 16.38 -3.34
C HIS A 310 1.80 17.33 -2.17
N PHE A 311 2.89 17.11 -1.43
CA PHE A 311 3.40 18.12 -0.51
C PHE A 311 4.11 19.22 -1.30
N GLU A 312 3.30 20.11 -1.90
CA GLU A 312 3.81 21.30 -2.56
C GLU A 312 4.30 22.34 -1.54
N LEU A 313 5.39 23.02 -1.90
CA LEU A 313 5.94 24.12 -1.12
C LEU A 313 4.91 25.25 -0.98
N GLY A 314 4.71 25.73 0.25
CA GLY A 314 3.76 26.80 0.58
C GLY A 314 2.41 26.32 1.12
N THR A 315 1.87 25.20 0.62
CA THR A 315 0.58 24.65 1.09
C THR A 315 0.74 23.68 2.26
N PHE A 316 1.88 22.98 2.35
CA PHE A 316 2.21 22.13 3.50
C PHE A 316 2.21 22.89 4.83
N TYR A 317 2.61 24.16 4.81
CA TYR A 317 2.76 24.98 6.01
C TYR A 317 1.45 25.48 6.61
N GLN A 318 0.32 25.12 6.01
CA GLN A 318 -0.97 25.50 6.56
C GLN A 318 -1.23 24.76 7.88
N ASP A 319 -1.66 25.49 8.91
CA ASP A 319 -2.00 24.94 10.22
C ASP A 319 -3.04 23.81 10.15
N SER A 320 -3.90 23.80 9.12
CA SER A 320 -4.84 22.70 8.84
C SER A 320 -4.12 21.38 8.52
N VAL A 321 -3.09 21.43 7.67
CA VAL A 321 -2.30 20.26 7.27
C VAL A 321 -1.52 19.72 8.47
N LEU A 322 -0.79 20.59 9.16
CA LEU A 322 0.00 20.22 10.35
C LEU A 322 -0.89 19.63 11.45
N ARG A 323 -2.08 20.19 11.70
CA ARG A 323 -3.04 19.62 12.67
C ARG A 323 -3.55 18.25 12.24
N SER A 324 -3.84 18.06 10.95
CA SER A 324 -4.31 16.77 10.41
C SER A 324 -3.24 15.68 10.52
N LEU A 325 -1.99 16.02 10.20
CA LEU A 325 -0.85 15.12 10.33
C LEU A 325 -0.52 14.80 11.80
N ARG A 326 -0.57 15.80 12.70
CA ARG A 326 -0.40 15.57 14.14
C ARG A 326 -1.52 14.71 14.73
N LEU A 327 -2.75 14.86 14.25
CA LEU A 327 -3.84 13.97 14.63
C LEU A 327 -3.55 12.52 14.22
N LEU A 328 -3.07 12.29 12.99
CA LEU A 328 -2.66 10.96 12.54
C LEU A 328 -1.50 10.41 13.38
N SER A 329 -0.47 11.21 13.63
CA SER A 329 0.66 10.87 14.52
C SER A 329 0.20 10.45 15.91
N GLN A 330 -0.75 11.19 16.49
CA GLN A 330 -1.35 10.82 17.77
C GLN A 330 -2.05 9.44 17.69
N ARG A 331 -2.85 9.18 16.64
CA ARG A 331 -3.50 7.86 16.45
C ARG A 331 -2.48 6.73 16.28
N PHE A 332 -1.35 7.01 15.66
CA PHE A 332 -0.25 6.06 15.51
C PHE A 332 0.42 5.74 16.85
N HIS A 333 0.86 6.76 17.59
CA HIS A 333 1.54 6.56 18.88
C HIS A 333 0.65 5.97 19.97
N GLU A 334 -0.66 6.19 19.89
CA GLU A 334 -1.65 5.55 20.78
C GLU A 334 -2.03 4.12 20.34
N GLY A 335 -1.41 3.59 19.28
CA GLY A 335 -1.64 2.22 18.84
C GLY A 335 -3.00 1.98 18.16
N ARG A 336 -3.61 3.03 17.59
CA ARG A 336 -4.95 2.95 16.98
C ARG A 336 -4.89 2.71 15.48
N ILE A 337 -4.06 3.47 14.78
CA ILE A 337 -3.86 3.38 13.32
C ILE A 337 -2.39 3.10 13.04
N TRP A 338 -2.12 2.00 12.35
CA TRP A 338 -0.77 1.66 11.90
C TRP A 338 -0.39 2.54 10.70
N VAL A 339 0.79 3.14 10.73
CA VAL A 339 1.35 3.93 9.64
C VAL A 339 2.70 3.34 9.25
N THR A 340 2.86 3.06 7.96
CA THR A 340 4.09 2.55 7.35
C THR A 340 4.16 2.97 5.89
N THR A 341 5.29 2.74 5.22
CA THR A 341 5.47 3.06 3.80
C THR A 341 4.58 2.18 2.91
N VAL A 342 4.32 2.62 1.68
CA VAL A 342 3.35 1.98 0.78
C VAL A 342 3.77 0.53 0.49
N SER A 343 5.05 0.32 0.19
CA SER A 343 5.63 -1.00 -0.07
C SER A 343 5.47 -1.94 1.11
N ARG A 344 5.74 -1.47 2.33
CA ARG A 344 5.65 -2.27 3.56
C ARG A 344 4.21 -2.64 3.89
N MET A 345 3.27 -1.71 3.69
CA MET A 345 1.83 -2.01 3.84
C MET A 345 1.36 -3.06 2.82
N LEU A 346 1.74 -2.91 1.55
CA LEU A 346 1.35 -3.82 0.49
C LEU A 346 1.98 -5.21 0.69
N GLU A 347 3.26 -5.25 1.06
CA GLU A 347 3.97 -6.50 1.36
C GLU A 347 3.37 -7.22 2.57
N TYR A 348 3.09 -6.51 3.66
CA TYR A 348 2.39 -7.07 4.81
C TYR A 348 1.03 -7.65 4.43
N ASN A 349 0.24 -6.91 3.64
CA ASN A 349 -1.05 -7.38 3.16
C ASN A 349 -0.92 -8.64 2.29
N ARG A 350 0.06 -8.66 1.37
CA ARG A 350 0.35 -9.81 0.49
C ARG A 350 0.69 -11.04 1.33
N ILE A 351 1.65 -10.91 2.25
CA ILE A 351 2.10 -11.98 3.13
C ILE A 351 0.94 -12.50 3.94
N ARG A 352 0.22 -11.63 4.65
CA ARG A 352 -0.94 -12.03 5.47
C ARG A 352 -1.99 -12.80 4.65
N ARG A 353 -2.28 -12.37 3.42
CA ARG A 353 -3.28 -13.02 2.55
C ARG A 353 -2.85 -14.40 2.06
N LEU A 354 -1.55 -14.62 1.89
CA LEU A 354 -0.98 -15.84 1.31
C LEU A 354 -0.35 -16.77 2.33
N LEU A 355 -0.21 -16.33 3.59
CA LEU A 355 0.40 -17.08 4.67
C LEU A 355 -0.38 -18.38 4.93
N ARG A 356 0.34 -19.51 4.91
CA ARG A 356 -0.20 -20.82 5.28
C ARG A 356 0.45 -21.28 6.57
N TRP A 357 -0.38 -21.80 7.46
CA TRP A 357 0.03 -22.25 8.77
C TRP A 357 -0.92 -23.33 9.28
N GLU A 358 -0.48 -24.07 10.30
CA GLU A 358 -1.19 -25.19 10.90
C GLU A 358 -1.24 -25.06 12.42
N GLU A 359 -2.31 -25.58 13.03
CA GLU A 359 -2.46 -25.72 14.48
C GLU A 359 -2.12 -27.16 14.88
N ILE A 360 -1.12 -27.34 15.74
CA ILE A 360 -0.68 -28.67 16.20
C ILE A 360 -0.76 -28.71 17.73
N LEU A 361 -1.64 -29.56 18.24
CA LEU A 361 -1.74 -29.80 19.67
C LEU A 361 -0.64 -30.76 20.12
N THR A 362 0.20 -30.31 21.03
CA THR A 362 1.30 -31.06 21.64
C THR A 362 1.04 -31.27 23.14
N PRO A 363 1.75 -32.19 23.81
CA PRO A 363 1.74 -32.29 25.26
C PRO A 363 2.13 -30.96 25.97
N GLU A 364 3.03 -30.18 25.35
CA GLU A 364 3.59 -28.94 25.89
C GLU A 364 2.67 -27.72 25.69
N GLY A 365 1.76 -27.78 24.72
CA GLY A 365 0.89 -26.66 24.38
C GLY A 365 0.35 -26.71 22.95
N LEU A 366 -0.01 -25.56 22.40
CA LEU A 366 -0.38 -25.41 20.99
C LEU A 366 0.82 -24.88 20.19
N GLU A 367 1.20 -25.57 19.12
CA GLU A 367 2.17 -25.06 18.14
C GLU A 367 1.42 -24.49 16.93
N ILE A 368 1.74 -23.25 16.55
CA ILE A 368 1.35 -22.62 15.29
C ILE A 368 2.52 -22.73 14.32
N ARG A 369 2.42 -23.65 13.37
CA ARG A 369 3.50 -23.92 12.40
C ARG A 369 3.26 -23.20 11.10
N ILE A 370 4.09 -22.21 10.79
CA ILE A 370 4.08 -21.45 9.54
C ILE A 370 4.92 -22.18 8.48
N GLN A 371 4.40 -22.29 7.26
CA GLN A 371 5.13 -22.87 6.13
C GLN A 371 6.27 -21.92 5.69
N ASN A 372 7.42 -22.48 5.28
CA ASN A 372 8.60 -21.70 4.85
C ASN A 372 8.49 -21.08 3.46
N SER A 373 7.33 -21.17 2.81
CA SER A 373 7.08 -20.59 1.50
C SER A 373 5.62 -20.22 1.29
N MET A 374 5.38 -19.27 0.39
CA MET A 374 4.06 -18.86 -0.06
C MET A 374 3.90 -19.15 -1.55
N ASP A 375 2.74 -19.68 -1.92
CA ASP A 375 2.34 -19.79 -3.32
C ASP A 375 1.70 -18.45 -3.75
N ASP A 376 2.48 -17.56 -4.35
CA ASP A 376 1.98 -16.28 -4.86
C ASP A 376 1.43 -16.45 -6.29
N PRO A 377 0.17 -16.10 -6.56
CA PRO A 377 -0.41 -16.24 -7.90
C PRO A 377 0.24 -15.33 -8.95
N ILE A 378 0.98 -14.31 -8.53
CA ILE A 378 1.68 -13.35 -9.39
C ILE A 378 3.16 -13.70 -9.49
N LEU A 379 3.82 -13.83 -8.33
CA LEU A 379 5.27 -14.00 -8.22
C LEU A 379 5.71 -15.48 -8.23
N GLY A 380 4.78 -16.42 -8.23
CA GLY A 380 5.07 -17.85 -8.09
C GLY A 380 5.42 -18.22 -6.65
N LYS A 381 6.07 -19.37 -6.45
CA LYS A 381 6.49 -19.81 -5.12
C LYS A 381 7.60 -18.90 -4.59
N GLN A 382 7.37 -18.27 -3.44
CA GLN A 382 8.30 -17.36 -2.78
C GLN A 382 8.73 -17.93 -1.44
N PRO A 383 10.03 -17.89 -1.08
CA PRO A 383 10.47 -18.25 0.27
C PRO A 383 9.94 -17.24 1.30
N LEU A 384 9.71 -17.72 2.53
CA LEU A 384 9.42 -16.88 3.68
C LEU A 384 10.64 -16.84 4.61
N THR A 385 11.03 -15.64 5.02
CA THR A 385 12.05 -15.43 6.05
C THR A 385 11.38 -14.86 7.31
N PRO A 386 12.01 -14.98 8.50
CA PRO A 386 11.49 -14.38 9.73
C PRO A 386 11.23 -12.87 9.60
N ASP A 387 12.10 -12.13 8.90
CA ASP A 387 11.98 -10.67 8.75
C ASP A 387 10.73 -10.25 7.99
N MET A 388 10.27 -11.08 7.04
CA MET A 388 9.04 -10.87 6.30
C MET A 388 7.79 -11.00 7.18
N LEU A 389 7.88 -11.68 8.32
CA LEU A 389 6.74 -11.95 9.21
C LEU A 389 6.57 -10.87 10.29
N GLY A 390 7.36 -9.80 10.26
CA GLY A 390 7.24 -8.68 11.19
C GLY A 390 5.81 -8.15 11.29
N GLY A 391 5.31 -7.97 12.50
CA GLY A 391 3.94 -7.51 12.76
C GLY A 391 2.84 -8.54 12.52
N ILE A 392 3.12 -9.75 12.01
CA ILE A 392 2.10 -10.80 11.94
C ILE A 392 1.59 -11.08 13.36
N THR A 393 0.28 -10.98 13.53
CA THR A 393 -0.37 -11.12 14.83
C THR A 393 -1.44 -12.21 14.75
N ILE A 394 -1.30 -13.21 15.60
CA ILE A 394 -2.13 -14.41 15.66
C ILE A 394 -2.92 -14.37 16.97
N VAL A 395 -4.24 -14.50 16.87
CA VAL A 395 -5.12 -14.71 18.02
C VAL A 395 -5.44 -16.19 18.10
N VAL A 396 -5.31 -16.77 19.29
CA VAL A 396 -5.43 -18.21 19.52
C VAL A 396 -6.40 -18.45 20.68
N PRO A 397 -7.45 -19.27 20.50
CA PRO A 397 -8.36 -19.65 21.57
C PRO A 397 -7.74 -20.76 22.41
N SER A 398 -6.80 -20.40 23.29
CA SER A 398 -6.03 -21.37 24.08
C SER A 398 -5.71 -20.86 25.49
N ALA A 399 -6.13 -21.63 26.48
CA ALA A 399 -5.64 -21.50 27.85
C ALA A 399 -4.23 -22.10 28.06
N ARG A 400 -3.69 -22.80 27.06
CA ARG A 400 -2.36 -23.44 27.12
C ARG A 400 -1.27 -22.51 26.56
N PRO A 401 0.01 -22.75 26.91
CA PRO A 401 1.14 -22.11 26.23
C PRO A 401 1.05 -22.30 24.72
N VAL A 402 1.44 -21.27 23.98
CA VAL A 402 1.43 -21.28 22.52
C VAL A 402 2.82 -20.93 21.99
N THR A 403 3.32 -21.73 21.05
CA THR A 403 4.56 -21.47 20.34
C THR A 403 4.28 -21.23 18.86
N VAL A 404 5.07 -20.39 18.21
CA VAL A 404 4.96 -20.13 16.77
C VAL A 404 6.28 -20.50 16.13
N THR A 405 6.24 -21.31 15.07
CA THR A 405 7.44 -21.80 14.38
C THR A 405 7.38 -21.50 12.89
N LEU A 406 8.54 -21.28 12.27
CA LEU A 406 8.73 -21.27 10.82
C LEU A 406 9.61 -22.46 10.48
N ASP A 407 9.06 -23.45 9.77
CA ASP A 407 9.78 -24.70 9.47
C ASP A 407 10.32 -25.42 10.72
N GLY A 408 9.57 -25.37 11.82
CA GLY A 408 9.98 -25.93 13.12
C GLY A 408 10.96 -25.09 13.92
N GLN A 409 11.50 -23.98 13.37
CA GLN A 409 12.31 -23.04 14.13
C GLN A 409 11.42 -22.04 14.88
N PRO A 410 11.58 -21.86 16.20
CA PRO A 410 10.80 -20.88 16.97
C PRO A 410 10.99 -19.46 16.43
N LEU A 411 9.88 -18.75 16.28
CA LEU A 411 9.88 -17.32 15.96
C LEU A 411 9.80 -16.49 17.26
N PRO A 412 10.33 -15.25 17.28
CA PRO A 412 10.37 -14.39 18.46
C PRO A 412 9.00 -13.73 18.76
N CYS A 413 7.92 -14.51 18.73
CA CYS A 413 6.58 -14.06 19.08
C CYS A 413 6.50 -13.66 20.57
N ARG A 414 5.79 -12.57 20.85
CA ARG A 414 5.46 -12.15 22.22
C ARG A 414 3.96 -12.27 22.44
N GLU A 415 3.59 -12.78 23.61
CA GLU A 415 2.22 -12.61 24.10
C GLU A 415 2.00 -11.14 24.43
N VAL A 416 1.07 -10.51 23.72
CA VAL A 416 0.78 -9.06 23.84
C VAL A 416 -0.55 -8.79 24.53
N GLU A 417 -1.44 -9.78 24.56
CA GLU A 417 -2.75 -9.69 25.20
C GLU A 417 -3.24 -11.10 25.55
N ARG A 418 -3.86 -11.26 26.73
CA ARG A 418 -4.53 -12.48 27.16
C ARG A 418 -5.88 -12.13 27.76
N ASP A 419 -6.93 -12.67 27.15
CA ASP A 419 -8.26 -12.73 27.74
C ASP A 419 -8.46 -14.13 28.36
N SER A 420 -9.57 -14.32 29.08
CA SER A 420 -9.99 -15.57 29.71
C SER A 420 -9.94 -16.78 28.79
N ASP A 421 -10.27 -16.62 27.50
CA ASP A 421 -10.34 -17.71 26.52
C ASP A 421 -9.43 -17.54 25.29
N GLU A 422 -8.73 -16.40 25.15
CA GLU A 422 -7.92 -16.07 23.97
C GLU A 422 -6.54 -15.50 24.34
N VAL A 423 -5.54 -15.81 23.52
CA VAL A 423 -4.18 -15.28 23.59
C VAL A 423 -3.82 -14.62 22.27
N THR A 424 -3.33 -13.39 22.31
CA THR A 424 -2.78 -12.70 21.15
C THR A 424 -1.27 -12.74 21.18
N LEU A 425 -0.68 -13.30 20.12
CA LEU A 425 0.75 -13.38 19.89
C LEU A 425 1.11 -12.46 18.73
N ALA A 426 2.12 -11.61 18.92
CA ALA A 426 2.60 -10.73 17.86
C ALA A 426 4.09 -10.95 17.59
N LEU A 427 4.45 -11.03 16.32
CA LEU A 427 5.83 -10.84 15.88
C LEU A 427 6.17 -9.35 15.94
N PRO A 428 7.32 -8.96 16.53
CA PRO A 428 7.70 -7.56 16.59
C PRO A 428 7.72 -6.92 15.20
N TRP A 429 7.10 -5.74 15.10
CA TRP A 429 7.29 -4.87 13.94
C TRP A 429 8.60 -4.10 14.14
N GLN A 430 9.49 -4.16 13.16
CA GLN A 430 10.73 -3.39 13.18
C GLN A 430 10.51 -2.07 12.43
N PRO A 431 10.60 -0.91 13.09
CA PRO A 431 10.54 0.37 12.40
C PRO A 431 11.66 0.53 11.38
N LEU A 432 11.46 1.41 10.39
CA LEU A 432 12.54 1.84 9.52
C LEU A 432 13.59 2.65 10.30
N GLU A 433 14.86 2.43 9.94
CA GLU A 433 15.97 3.24 10.41
C GLU A 433 16.12 4.45 9.49
N TYR A 434 16.11 5.65 10.07
CA TYR A 434 16.26 6.89 9.31
C TYR A 434 17.74 7.10 8.96
N PRO A 435 18.10 7.32 7.67
CA PRO A 435 19.48 7.62 7.28
C PRO A 435 19.98 8.95 7.87
N ASP A 436 21.23 8.99 8.34
CA ASP A 436 21.88 10.18 8.94
C ASP A 436 22.02 11.37 7.96
#